data_AF-A0A945Y473-F1
#
_entry.id   AF-A0A945Y473-F1
#
_cell.length_a   1.000
_cell.length_b   1.000
_cell.length_c   1.000
_cell.angle_alpha   90.00
_cell.angle_beta   90.00
_cell.angle_gamma   90.00
#
_symmetry.space_group_name_H-M   'P 1'
#
loop_
_entity.id
_entity.type
_entity.pdbx_description
1 polymer ?
#
loop_
_entity_poly.entity_id
_entity_poly.type
_entity_poly.pdbx_seq_one_letter_code
_entity_poly.pdbx_strand_id
1 'polypeptide(L)'
;MNNINIDTLENLSNKIKELEDSVSNSASWAQSNQDLRMDRDEILLLKESRMKLNRINNSFKSKPVFALFGASQVGKSYLIKNLLSVDGNPLEIILGNQSYEFLEKINPPGGGAESTGVVTRFTIDKVSED
;
A
#
# COMPACT_ATOMS: atom_id res chain seq x y z
N MET A 1 16.07 -4.59 11.35
CA MET A 1 15.79 -3.91 10.07
C MET A 1 15.65 -2.44 10.38
N ASN A 2 16.30 -1.55 9.62
CA ASN A 2 16.02 -0.13 9.77
C ASN A 2 14.62 0.11 9.21
N ASN A 3 13.67 0.48 10.07
CA ASN A 3 12.35 0.88 9.61
C ASN A 3 12.51 2.05 8.65
N ILE A 4 11.78 2.02 7.54
CA ILE A 4 11.75 3.18 6.64
C ILE A 4 11.19 4.35 7.45
N ASN A 5 11.97 5.42 7.59
CA ASN A 5 11.53 6.59 8.32
C ASN A 5 10.34 7.22 7.59
N ILE A 6 9.19 7.30 8.27
CA ILE A 6 7.95 7.88 7.74
C ILE A 6 8.19 9.33 7.30
N ASP A 7 8.96 10.11 8.07
CA ASP A 7 9.30 11.49 7.74
C ASP A 7 10.04 11.60 6.40
N THR A 8 10.92 10.64 6.12
CA THR A 8 11.65 10.59 4.84
C THR A 8 10.71 10.30 3.68
N LEU A 9 9.72 9.42 3.86
CA LEU A 9 8.72 9.11 2.85
C LEU A 9 7.79 10.30 2.61
N GLU A 10 7.35 10.98 3.67
CA GLU A 10 6.52 12.18 3.56
C GLU A 10 7.25 13.31 2.84
N ASN A 11 8.52 13.56 3.18
CA ASN A 11 9.34 14.56 2.51
C ASN A 11 9.52 14.23 1.01
N LEU A 12 9.81 12.97 0.68
CA LEU A 12 9.95 12.55 -0.72
C LEU A 12 8.63 12.69 -1.50
N SER A 13 7.51 12.33 -0.87
CA SER A 13 6.16 12.50 -1.43
C SER A 13 5.85 13.98 -1.72
N ASN A 14 6.16 14.88 -0.78
CA ASN A 14 5.96 16.33 -0.96
C ASN A 14 6.81 16.88 -2.12
N LYS A 15 8.08 16.50 -2.22
CA LYS A 15 8.96 16.94 -3.33
C LYS A 15 8.47 16.45 -4.69
N ILE A 16 7.93 15.24 -4.76
CA ILE A 16 7.37 14.70 -6.00
C ILE A 16 6.11 15.46 -6.40
N LYS A 17 5.28 15.84 -5.42
CA LYS A 17 4.10 16.66 -5.67
C LYS A 17 4.47 18.04 -6.19
N GLU A 18 5.45 18.72 -5.59
CA GLU A 18 5.95 20.01 -6.08
C GLU A 18 6.48 19.92 -7.53
N LEU A 19 7.18 18.83 -7.85
CA LEU A 19 7.65 18.57 -9.20
C LEU A 19 6.51 18.27 -10.18
N GLU A 20 5.49 17.51 -9.75
CA GLU A 20 4.29 17.23 -10.53
C GLU A 20 3.52 18.51 -10.88
N ASP A 21 3.36 19.41 -9.91
CA ASP A 21 2.72 20.72 -10.08
C ASP A 21 3.53 21.59 -11.06
N SER A 22 4.86 21.61 -10.92
CA SER A 22 5.76 22.36 -11.81
C SER A 22 5.71 21.86 -13.26
N VAL A 23 5.72 20.54 -13.47
CA VAL A 23 5.61 19.93 -14.80
C VAL A 23 4.21 20.16 -15.39
N SER A 24 3.16 20.07 -14.58
CA SER A 24 1.79 20.33 -15.03
C SER A 24 1.61 21.78 -15.47
N ASN A 25 2.11 22.74 -14.68
CA ASN A 25 2.10 24.16 -15.02
C ASN A 25 2.89 24.44 -16.30
N SER A 26 4.07 23.81 -16.45
CA SER A 26 4.90 23.94 -17.66
C SER A 26 4.20 23.38 -18.90
N ALA A 27 3.53 22.23 -18.78
CA ALA A 27 2.76 21.63 -19.87
C ALA A 27 1.56 22.50 -20.28
N SER A 28 0.83 23.03 -19.29
CA SER A 28 -0.27 23.97 -19.54
C SER A 28 0.20 25.26 -20.20
N TRP A 29 1.29 25.85 -19.70
CA TRP A 29 1.90 27.04 -20.30
C TRP A 29 2.34 26.78 -21.74
N ALA A 30 3.05 25.69 -22.00
CA ALA A 30 3.47 25.29 -23.35
C ALA A 30 2.27 25.16 -24.31
N GLN A 31 1.18 24.55 -23.84
CA GLN A 31 -0.03 24.37 -24.65
C GLN A 31 -0.78 25.68 -24.94
N SER A 32 -0.72 26.64 -24.01
CA SER A 32 -1.35 27.97 -24.16
C SER A 32 -0.56 28.93 -25.04
N ASN A 33 0.72 28.66 -25.31
CA ASN A 33 1.60 29.52 -26.11
C ASN A 33 1.87 28.90 -27.48
N GLN A 34 0.84 28.87 -28.34
CA GLN A 34 0.86 28.23 -29.67
C GLN A 34 1.87 28.85 -30.65
N ASP A 35 2.33 30.08 -30.37
CA ASP A 35 3.34 30.77 -31.17
C ASP A 35 4.76 30.22 -30.96
N LEU A 36 4.97 29.50 -29.85
CA LEU A 36 6.19 28.72 -29.67
C LEU A 36 6.10 27.54 -30.63
N ARG A 37 7.06 27.46 -31.56
CA ARG A 37 7.29 26.26 -32.38
C ARG A 37 7.86 25.14 -31.51
N MET A 38 7.13 24.75 -30.47
CA MET A 38 7.43 23.55 -29.74
C MET A 38 7.09 22.36 -30.63
N ASP A 39 8.06 21.48 -30.79
CA ASP A 39 7.82 20.26 -31.54
C ASP A 39 6.84 19.37 -30.76
N ARG A 40 6.02 18.60 -31.49
CA ARG A 40 5.05 17.67 -30.88
C ARG A 40 5.70 16.74 -29.86
N ASP A 41 6.98 16.42 -30.07
CA ASP A 41 7.78 15.55 -29.21
C ASP A 41 8.06 16.18 -27.83
N GLU A 42 8.28 17.48 -27.75
CA GLU A 42 8.52 18.19 -26.49
C GLU A 42 7.27 18.23 -25.61
N ILE A 43 6.11 18.46 -26.23
CA ILE A 43 4.80 18.40 -25.56
C ILE A 43 4.52 16.97 -25.08
N LEU A 44 4.89 15.96 -25.87
CA LEU A 44 4.74 14.56 -25.49
C LEU A 44 5.62 14.21 -24.29
N LEU A 45 6.88 14.65 -24.27
CA LEU A 45 7.81 14.43 -23.16
C LEU A 45 7.28 15.02 -21.83
N LEU A 46 6.69 16.22 -21.87
CA LEU A 46 6.07 16.83 -20.69
C LEU A 46 4.89 15.99 -20.16
N LYS A 47 4.04 15.50 -21.06
CA LYS A 47 2.91 14.62 -20.70
C LYS A 47 3.39 13.29 -20.09
N GLU A 48 4.38 12.65 -20.70
CA GLU A 48 4.96 11.42 -20.18
C GLU A 48 5.61 11.62 -18.82
N SER A 49 6.31 12.73 -18.62
CA SER A 49 6.93 13.09 -17.34
C SER A 49 5.88 13.23 -16.25
N ARG A 50 4.78 13.94 -16.54
CA ARG A 50 3.63 14.05 -15.63
C ARG A 50 3.03 12.69 -15.29
N MET A 51 2.87 11.78 -16.26
CA MET A 51 2.35 10.43 -16.01
C MET A 51 3.29 9.61 -15.11
N LYS A 52 4.60 9.70 -15.33
CA LYS A 52 5.61 9.03 -14.50
C LYS A 52 5.54 9.55 -13.06
N LEU A 53 5.52 10.87 -12.86
CA LEU A 53 5.41 11.48 -11.53
C LEU A 53 4.14 11.06 -10.80
N ASN A 54 3.00 11.06 -11.49
CA ASN A 54 1.72 10.57 -10.94
C ASN A 54 1.81 9.12 -10.46
N ARG A 55 2.44 8.23 -11.25
CA ARG A 55 2.62 6.82 -10.88
C ARG A 55 3.51 6.68 -9.64
N ILE A 56 4.58 7.46 -9.57
CA ILE A 56 5.48 7.46 -8.42
C ILE A 56 4.74 7.98 -7.18
N ASN A 57 4.03 9.11 -7.27
CA ASN A 57 3.25 9.68 -6.18
C ASN A 57 2.21 8.68 -5.62
N ASN A 58 1.48 8.00 -6.51
CA ASN A 58 0.52 6.96 -6.12
C ASN A 58 1.16 5.74 -5.45
N SER A 59 2.44 5.45 -5.73
CA SER A 59 3.14 4.34 -5.08
C SER A 59 3.39 4.59 -3.59
N PHE A 60 3.58 5.84 -3.16
CA PHE A 60 3.72 6.19 -1.73
C PHE A 60 2.44 5.94 -0.93
N LYS A 61 1.27 6.03 -1.57
CA LYS A 61 -0.03 5.75 -0.95
C LYS A 61 -0.35 4.26 -0.87
N SER A 62 0.40 3.42 -1.59
CA SER A 62 0.16 1.98 -1.63
C SER A 62 0.72 1.32 -0.37
N LYS A 63 -0.12 0.60 0.37
CA LYS A 63 0.33 -0.26 1.48
C LYS A 63 1.22 -1.37 0.89
N PRO A 64 2.41 -1.67 1.46
CA PRO A 64 3.24 -2.78 1.02
C PRO A 64 2.45 -4.09 1.02
N VAL A 65 2.63 -4.91 -0.02
CA VAL A 65 1.97 -6.22 -0.16
C VAL A 65 3.03 -7.29 -0.28
N PHE A 66 2.86 -8.36 0.49
CA PHE A 66 3.62 -9.60 0.35
C PHE A 66 2.66 -10.77 0.34
N ALA A 67 3.09 -11.88 -0.25
CA ALA A 67 2.34 -13.13 -0.28
C ALA A 67 3.21 -14.26 0.25
N LEU A 68 2.66 -15.07 1.15
CA LEU A 68 3.35 -16.19 1.78
C LEU A 68 2.83 -17.51 1.20
N PHE A 69 3.73 -18.29 0.59
CA PHE A 69 3.41 -19.57 -0.03
C PHE A 69 4.21 -20.71 0.62
N GLY A 70 3.65 -21.92 0.58
CA GLY A 70 4.30 -23.12 1.09
C GLY A 70 3.30 -24.26 1.32
N ALA A 71 3.80 -25.49 1.40
CA ALA A 71 3.00 -26.69 1.65
C ALA A 71 2.10 -26.53 2.90
N SER A 72 1.00 -27.28 2.97
CA SER A 72 0.15 -27.23 4.16
C SER A 72 0.96 -27.59 5.42
N GLN A 73 0.60 -27.01 6.56
CA GLN A 73 1.17 -27.33 7.88
C GLN A 73 2.67 -27.03 8.10
N VAL A 74 3.32 -26.27 7.22
CA VAL A 74 4.73 -25.83 7.43
C VAL A 74 4.89 -24.63 8.37
N GLY A 75 3.84 -24.21 9.08
CA GLY A 75 3.89 -23.09 10.03
C GLY A 75 3.66 -21.69 9.43
N LYS A 76 3.11 -21.58 8.23
CA LYS A 76 2.81 -20.28 7.58
C LYS A 76 1.97 -19.35 8.46
N SER A 77 0.92 -19.87 9.09
CA SER A 77 0.04 -19.09 9.97
C SER A 77 0.75 -18.57 11.21
N TYR A 78 1.71 -19.34 11.76
CA TYR A 78 2.54 -18.91 12.88
C TYR A 78 3.51 -17.79 12.49
N LEU A 79 4.09 -17.88 11.28
CA LEU A 79 4.92 -16.81 10.75
C LEU A 79 4.12 -15.51 10.57
N ILE A 80 2.90 -15.59 10.02
CA ILE A 80 2.00 -14.44 9.89
C ILE A 80 1.64 -13.86 11.25
N LYS A 81 1.28 -14.71 12.23
CA LYS A 81 1.02 -14.26 13.61
C LYS A 81 2.20 -13.42 14.10
N ASN A 82 3.40 -13.99 14.13
CA ASN A 82 4.56 -13.30 14.69
C ASN A 82 4.95 -12.04 13.92
N LEU A 83 4.76 -12.02 12.59
CA LEU A 83 5.07 -10.87 11.76
C LEU A 83 4.11 -9.69 11.99
N LEU A 84 2.83 -9.98 12.28
CA LEU A 84 1.79 -8.97 12.50
C LEU A 84 1.57 -8.66 13.99
N SER A 85 2.16 -9.45 14.89
CA SER A 85 2.12 -9.23 16.35
C SER A 85 2.95 -8.01 16.73
N VAL A 86 2.44 -7.19 17.64
CA VAL A 86 3.18 -6.06 18.23
C VAL A 86 3.62 -6.47 19.64
N ASP A 87 4.91 -6.35 19.93
CA ASP A 87 5.52 -6.65 21.24
C ASP A 87 5.19 -8.06 21.80
N GLY A 88 4.99 -9.04 20.91
CA GLY A 88 4.66 -10.41 21.29
C GLY A 88 3.22 -10.64 21.74
N ASN A 89 2.36 -9.62 21.65
CA ASN A 89 0.93 -9.77 21.92
C ASN A 89 0.26 -10.68 20.89
N PRO A 90 -0.84 -11.38 21.25
CA PRO A 90 -1.60 -12.17 20.30
C PRO A 90 -2.12 -11.33 19.13
N LEU A 91 -2.20 -11.95 17.94
CA LEU A 91 -2.85 -11.33 16.79
C LEU A 91 -4.37 -11.43 16.97
N GLU A 92 -4.99 -10.33 17.33
CA GLU A 92 -6.43 -10.22 17.54
C GLU A 92 -7.17 -9.66 16.32
N ILE A 93 -8.34 -10.24 16.03
CA ILE A 93 -9.26 -9.79 14.99
C ILE A 93 -10.51 -9.25 15.66
N ILE A 94 -10.82 -7.98 15.40
CA ILE A 94 -12.01 -7.31 15.92
C ILE A 94 -13.17 -7.50 14.93
N LEU A 95 -14.29 -8.05 15.39
CA LEU A 95 -15.54 -8.16 14.65
C LEU A 95 -16.66 -7.55 15.48
N GLY A 96 -17.08 -6.34 15.12
CA GLY A 96 -18.00 -5.54 15.93
C GLY A 96 -17.40 -5.27 17.31
N ASN A 97 -18.11 -5.68 18.36
CA ASN A 97 -17.69 -5.47 19.76
C ASN A 97 -16.92 -6.67 20.35
N GLN A 98 -16.55 -7.65 19.53
CA GLN A 98 -15.86 -8.87 19.97
C GLN A 98 -14.46 -8.95 19.38
N SER A 99 -13.52 -9.48 20.17
CA SER A 99 -12.14 -9.78 19.76
C SER A 99 -11.92 -11.29 19.70
N TYR A 100 -11.21 -11.73 18.66
CA TYR A 100 -10.91 -13.13 18.40
C TYR A 100 -9.41 -13.33 18.17
N GLU A 101 -8.77 -14.21 18.93
CA GLU A 101 -7.37 -14.58 18.71
C GLU A 101 -7.25 -15.42 17.41
N PHE A 102 -6.34 -14.99 16.52
CA PHE A 102 -6.27 -15.51 15.15
C PHE A 102 -6.01 -17.02 15.09
N LEU A 103 -5.06 -17.53 15.88
CA LEU A 103 -4.72 -18.95 15.82
C LEU A 103 -5.72 -19.82 16.57
N GLU A 104 -6.36 -19.35 17.64
CA GLU A 104 -7.31 -20.16 18.40
C GLU A 104 -8.71 -20.19 17.79
N LYS A 105 -9.17 -19.07 17.22
CA LYS A 105 -10.58 -18.89 16.83
C LYS A 105 -10.80 -18.83 15.32
N ILE A 106 -9.85 -18.29 14.57
CA ILE A 106 -10.01 -18.07 13.12
C ILE A 106 -9.28 -19.15 12.31
N ASN A 107 -8.10 -19.56 12.75
CA ASN A 107 -7.32 -20.60 12.09
C ASN A 107 -6.72 -21.61 13.08
N PRO A 108 -7.58 -22.37 13.81
CA PRO A 108 -7.16 -23.38 14.78
C PRO A 108 -6.29 -24.46 14.13
N PRO A 109 -5.18 -24.87 14.79
CA PRO A 109 -4.37 -25.97 14.31
C PRO A 109 -5.08 -27.32 14.48
N GLY A 110 -4.98 -28.19 13.48
CA GLY A 110 -5.40 -29.59 13.55
C GLY A 110 -6.88 -29.86 13.26
N GLY A 111 -7.24 -31.15 13.14
CA GLY A 111 -8.62 -31.63 13.15
C GLY A 111 -9.50 -31.33 11.93
N GLY A 112 -8.95 -30.82 10.82
CA GLY A 112 -9.74 -30.46 9.64
C GLY A 112 -10.52 -29.13 9.78
N ALA A 113 -10.29 -28.38 10.85
CA ALA A 113 -10.83 -27.04 11.07
C ALA A 113 -9.95 -25.92 10.46
N GLU A 114 -8.91 -26.30 9.70
CA GLU A 114 -8.07 -25.36 8.96
C GLU A 114 -8.90 -24.64 7.89
N SER A 115 -8.76 -23.31 7.81
CA SER A 115 -9.46 -22.50 6.80
C SER A 115 -8.96 -22.88 5.40
N THR A 116 -9.74 -23.67 4.66
CA THR A 116 -9.35 -24.25 3.35
C THR A 116 -10.15 -23.74 2.16
N GLY A 117 -11.09 -22.81 2.34
CA GLY A 117 -11.93 -22.32 1.24
C GLY A 117 -12.50 -20.92 1.35
N VAL A 118 -12.13 -20.14 2.38
CA VAL A 118 -12.65 -18.77 2.57
C VAL A 118 -11.50 -17.78 2.46
N VAL A 119 -11.67 -16.79 1.59
CA VAL A 119 -10.77 -15.63 1.50
C VAL A 119 -11.31 -14.55 2.44
N THR A 120 -10.59 -14.28 3.51
CA THR A 120 -10.92 -13.21 4.46
C THR A 120 -9.91 -12.07 4.29
N ARG A 121 -10.41 -10.85 4.11
CA ARG A 121 -9.59 -9.62 4.07
C ARG A 121 -9.74 -8.90 5.40
N PHE A 122 -8.63 -8.69 6.09
CA PHE A 122 -8.55 -7.87 7.30
C PHE A 122 -7.98 -6.49 6.97
N THR A 123 -8.34 -5.48 7.76
CA THR A 123 -7.75 -4.14 7.71
C THR A 123 -7.48 -3.63 9.11
N ILE A 124 -6.45 -2.77 9.23
CA ILE A 124 -6.16 -1.99 10.45
C ILE A 124 -6.92 -0.66 10.47
N ASP A 125 -7.51 -0.29 9.34
CA ASP A 125 -8.33 0.91 9.24
C ASP A 125 -9.61 0.66 10.04
N LYS A 126 -9.89 1.50 11.04
CA LYS A 126 -11.12 1.36 11.83
C LYS A 126 -12.33 1.54 10.91
N VAL A 127 -13.28 0.60 10.97
CA VAL A 127 -14.60 0.80 10.38
C VAL A 127 -15.23 1.98 11.11
N SER A 128 -15.68 2.98 10.37
CA SER A 128 -16.41 4.11 10.95
C SER A 128 -17.62 3.59 11.71
N GLU A 129 -17.78 4.00 12.96
CA GLU A 129 -19.05 3.84 13.68
C GLU A 129 -20.06 4.77 12.98
N ASP A 130 -21.10 4.18 12.38
CA ASP A 130 -22.29 4.89 11.92
C ASP A 130 -23.12 5.39 13.11
#